data_AF-A0ABC8M3P1-F1
#
_entry.id   AF-A0ABC8M3P1-F1
#
_cell.length_a   1.000
_cell.length_b   1.000
_cell.length_c   1.000
_cell.angle_alpha   90.00
_cell.angle_beta   90.00
_cell.angle_gamma   90.00
#
_symmetry.space_group_name_H-M   'P 1'
#
loop_
_entity.id
_entity.type
_entity.pdbx_description
1 polymer ?
#
loop_
_entity_poly.entity_id
_entity_poly.type
_entity_poly.pdbx_seq_one_letter_code
_entity_poly.pdbx_strand_id
1 'polypeptide(L)'
;MLTFLEIGYYQNAAYGFIFNGGQSVFGVDIVVSTPSAWEDVAYEQNIPDPVLNWRIIKFSVGAHVSYTSDIFSSGGRNWILKVYPNGVGSATGNSLSLYLLSASNQKGYVKAKFRVINQTPSNNVEKQVEGWPNAQENGWGVDKLIPLTDLKDTSKGFLVNDVIRFEVEILAFSRT
;
A
#
# COMPACT_ATOMS: atom_id res chain seq x y z
N MET A 1 24.78 13.56 -10.38
CA MET A 1 24.81 13.68 -8.90
C MET A 1 24.15 14.99 -8.55
N LEU A 2 22.98 14.95 -7.89
CA LEU A 2 22.29 16.17 -7.46
C LEU A 2 22.91 16.61 -6.13
N THR A 3 23.50 17.79 -6.09
CA THR A 3 24.06 18.39 -4.87
C THR A 3 22.99 19.29 -4.27
N PHE A 4 22.45 18.90 -3.13
CA PHE A 4 21.54 19.75 -2.36
C PHE A 4 22.33 20.66 -1.44
N LEU A 5 21.84 21.88 -1.23
CA LEU A 5 22.38 22.79 -0.23
C LEU A 5 22.05 22.28 1.16
N GLU A 6 23.01 22.37 2.09
CA GLU A 6 22.79 22.00 3.48
C GLU A 6 21.81 22.96 4.17
N ILE A 7 21.10 22.47 5.19
CA ILE A 7 20.08 23.25 5.89
C ILE A 7 20.62 24.56 6.51
N GLY A 8 21.92 24.62 6.84
CA GLY A 8 22.58 25.81 7.38
C GLY A 8 22.54 27.02 6.44
N TYR A 9 22.49 26.80 5.12
CA TYR A 9 22.33 27.87 4.13
C TYR A 9 20.97 28.58 4.24
N TYR A 10 19.96 27.89 4.78
CA TYR A 10 18.60 28.40 4.99
C TYR A 10 18.36 28.87 6.44
N GLN A 11 19.42 28.98 7.26
CA GLN A 11 19.32 29.52 8.62
C GLN A 11 20.10 30.83 8.81
N ASN A 12 20.99 31.18 7.88
CA ASN A 12 21.78 32.39 7.94
C ASN A 12 21.49 33.30 6.73
N ALA A 13 20.94 34.48 7.00
CA ALA A 13 20.58 35.47 5.99
C ALA A 13 21.77 35.96 5.15
N ALA A 14 23.00 35.85 5.64
CA ALA A 14 24.21 36.24 4.91
C ALA A 14 24.45 35.39 3.65
N TYR A 15 23.88 34.18 3.57
CA TYR A 15 24.01 33.31 2.39
C TYR A 15 23.00 33.62 1.28
N GLY A 16 22.06 34.55 1.51
CA GLY A 16 21.16 35.03 0.46
C GLY A 16 20.03 34.07 0.09
N PHE A 17 19.79 33.01 0.86
CA PHE A 17 18.69 32.07 0.64
C PHE A 17 17.45 32.36 1.50
N ILE A 18 17.48 33.40 2.33
CA ILE A 18 16.40 33.78 3.25
C ILE A 18 16.12 35.27 3.09
N PHE A 19 14.85 35.64 2.95
CA PHE A 19 14.35 36.99 2.79
C PHE A 19 13.20 37.24 3.78
N ASN A 20 12.85 38.51 4.00
CA ASN A 20 11.65 38.94 4.74
C ASN A 20 11.34 38.16 6.04
N GLY A 21 12.33 38.07 6.96
CA GLY A 21 12.10 37.51 8.30
C GLY A 21 11.97 35.98 8.38
N GLY A 22 12.52 35.23 7.41
CA GLY A 22 12.61 33.76 7.46
C GLY A 22 12.05 33.02 6.25
N GLN A 23 11.69 33.73 5.18
CA GLN A 23 11.11 33.14 3.98
C GLN A 23 12.20 32.75 2.97
N SER A 24 12.12 31.56 2.40
CA SER A 24 12.95 31.12 1.28
C SER A 24 12.08 30.84 0.06
N VAL A 25 12.54 31.22 -1.13
CA VAL A 25 11.86 30.95 -2.40
C VAL A 25 12.71 29.97 -3.20
N PHE A 26 12.08 28.90 -3.68
CA PHE A 26 12.71 27.88 -4.52
C PHE A 26 12.02 27.84 -5.88
N GLY A 27 12.79 27.88 -6.96
CA GLY A 27 12.30 27.57 -8.29
C GLY A 27 12.26 26.05 -8.50
N VAL A 28 11.21 25.54 -9.12
CA VAL A 28 11.16 24.17 -9.61
C VAL A 28 11.20 24.21 -11.13
N ASP A 29 12.23 23.62 -11.73
CA ASP A 29 12.27 23.43 -13.17
C ASP A 29 11.49 22.16 -13.50
N ILE A 30 10.25 22.35 -13.95
CA ILE A 30 9.44 21.25 -14.48
C ILE A 30 9.85 21.04 -15.93
N VAL A 31 10.74 20.08 -16.14
CA VAL A 31 11.08 19.62 -17.48
C VAL A 31 9.98 18.67 -17.94
N VAL A 32 9.08 19.18 -18.78
CA VAL A 32 8.12 18.34 -19.49
C VAL A 32 8.86 17.71 -20.67
N SER A 33 9.35 16.48 -20.48
CA SER A 33 9.85 15.66 -21.58
C SER A 33 8.72 15.47 -22.58
N THR A 34 8.88 15.88 -23.84
CA THR A 34 7.96 15.46 -24.91
C THR A 34 8.24 13.99 -25.19
N PRO A 35 7.39 13.04 -24.76
CA PRO A 35 7.66 11.64 -25.02
C PRO A 35 7.53 11.39 -26.52
N SER A 36 8.37 10.51 -27.07
CA SER A 36 8.32 10.15 -28.50
C SER A 36 7.01 9.44 -28.89
N ALA A 37 6.23 9.02 -27.90
CA ALA A 37 4.87 8.55 -28.01
C ALA A 37 4.09 9.10 -26.80
N TRP A 38 2.88 9.62 -27.02
CA TRP A 38 1.99 9.98 -25.93
C TRP A 38 1.66 8.68 -25.18
N GLU A 39 2.28 8.43 -24.04
CA GLU A 39 1.75 7.44 -23.11
C GLU A 39 0.51 8.10 -22.48
N ASP A 40 -0.63 7.94 -23.15
CA ASP A 40 -1.91 8.05 -22.46
C ASP A 40 -1.83 7.06 -21.30
N VAL A 41 -1.63 7.55 -20.08
CA VAL A 41 -1.76 6.76 -18.86
C VAL A 41 -3.26 6.52 -18.66
N ALA A 42 -3.84 5.75 -19.57
CA ALA A 42 -5.22 5.32 -19.50
C ALA A 42 -5.31 4.28 -18.40
N TYR A 43 -6.27 4.45 -17.50
CA TYR A 43 -6.60 3.43 -16.53
C TYR A 43 -7.64 2.47 -17.12
N GLU A 44 -7.49 1.18 -16.85
CA GLU A 44 -8.62 0.26 -16.88
C GLU A 44 -9.34 0.37 -15.53
N GLN A 45 -10.65 0.58 -15.57
CA GLN A 45 -11.51 0.73 -14.38
C GLN A 45 -12.68 -0.27 -14.42
N ASN A 46 -12.99 -0.81 -15.59
CA ASN A 46 -13.89 -1.94 -15.72
C ASN A 46 -13.05 -3.20 -15.47
N ILE A 47 -12.88 -3.56 -14.21
CA ILE A 47 -12.07 -4.71 -13.81
C ILE A 47 -12.97 -5.96 -13.72
N PRO A 48 -12.81 -6.95 -14.63
CA PRO A 48 -13.39 -8.28 -14.45
C PRO A 48 -12.91 -8.92 -13.14
N ASP A 49 -13.83 -9.55 -12.41
CA ASP A 49 -13.56 -10.24 -11.15
C ASP A 49 -12.69 -9.40 -10.19
N PRO A 50 -13.15 -8.20 -9.78
CA PRO A 50 -12.31 -7.24 -9.07
C PRO A 50 -12.00 -7.67 -7.64
N VAL A 51 -12.81 -8.57 -7.07
CA VAL A 51 -12.79 -8.90 -5.65
C VAL A 51 -12.17 -10.28 -5.40
N LEU A 52 -11.10 -10.30 -4.61
CA LEU A 52 -10.60 -11.48 -3.94
C LEU A 52 -11.11 -11.54 -2.51
N ASN A 53 -11.59 -12.71 -2.10
CA ASN A 53 -11.81 -13.06 -0.71
C ASN A 53 -10.75 -14.07 -0.26
N TRP A 54 -10.02 -13.78 0.81
CA TRP A 54 -9.00 -14.65 1.34
C TRP A 54 -9.18 -14.86 2.84
N ARG A 55 -8.99 -16.09 3.31
CA ARG A 55 -9.06 -16.43 4.74
C ARG A 55 -7.82 -17.17 5.17
N ILE A 56 -7.36 -16.86 6.38
CA ILE A 56 -6.26 -17.58 7.02
C ILE A 56 -6.84 -18.30 8.22
N ILE A 57 -6.70 -19.62 8.22
CA ILE A 57 -7.13 -20.50 9.31
C ILE A 57 -5.94 -20.72 10.23
N LYS A 58 -6.20 -20.85 11.53
CA LYS A 58 -5.16 -20.97 12.56
C LYS A 58 -4.22 -19.75 12.55
N PHE A 59 -4.80 -18.55 12.42
CA PHE A 59 -4.05 -17.31 12.23
C PHE A 59 -3.05 -17.03 13.36
N SER A 60 -3.38 -17.44 14.58
CA SER A 60 -2.56 -17.27 15.78
C SER A 60 -1.49 -18.35 15.95
N VAL A 61 -1.48 -19.40 15.12
CA VAL A 61 -0.58 -20.55 15.28
C VAL A 61 0.76 -20.30 14.58
N GLY A 62 1.82 -20.29 15.37
CA GLY A 62 3.21 -20.20 14.90
C GLY A 62 3.73 -18.77 14.80
N ALA A 63 5.05 -18.61 14.91
CA ALA A 63 5.75 -17.34 14.74
C ALA A 63 5.92 -16.99 13.25
N HIS A 64 4.84 -17.07 12.46
CA HIS A 64 4.87 -16.73 11.05
C HIS A 64 5.20 -15.23 10.91
N VAL A 65 6.33 -14.95 10.26
CA VAL A 65 6.70 -13.58 9.90
C VAL A 65 5.68 -12.98 8.94
N SER A 66 5.15 -13.80 8.01
CA SER A 66 4.10 -13.41 7.08
C SER A 66 3.32 -14.62 6.54
N TYR A 67 2.10 -14.38 6.08
CA TYR A 67 1.31 -15.29 5.26
C TYR A 67 1.26 -14.78 3.82
N THR A 68 1.32 -15.69 2.85
CA THR A 68 1.22 -15.38 1.42
C THR A 68 0.08 -16.18 0.82
N SER A 69 -0.76 -15.55 -0.01
CA SER A 69 -1.85 -16.23 -0.71
C SER A 69 -1.35 -17.01 -1.92
N ASP A 70 -2.21 -17.87 -2.46
CA ASP A 70 -2.06 -18.33 -3.83
C ASP A 70 -2.20 -17.17 -4.83
N ILE A 71 -1.79 -17.40 -6.07
CA ILE A 71 -1.99 -16.45 -7.16
C ILE A 71 -3.49 -16.36 -7.48
N PHE A 72 -4.00 -15.15 -7.62
CA PHE A 72 -5.37 -14.89 -8.07
C PHE A 72 -5.39 -13.97 -9.28
N SER A 73 -6.35 -14.18 -10.18
CA SER A 73 -6.53 -13.36 -11.37
C SER A 73 -7.60 -12.29 -11.13
N SER A 74 -7.32 -11.06 -11.56
CA SER A 74 -8.27 -9.95 -11.55
C SER A 74 -7.91 -8.95 -12.65
N GLY A 75 -8.88 -8.59 -13.48
CA GLY A 75 -8.69 -7.72 -14.65
C GLY A 75 -7.62 -8.22 -15.64
N GLY A 76 -7.49 -9.54 -15.82
CA GLY A 76 -6.48 -10.13 -16.72
C GLY A 76 -5.04 -10.05 -16.20
N ARG A 77 -4.85 -9.67 -14.93
CA ARG A 77 -3.56 -9.65 -14.24
C ARG A 77 -3.54 -10.65 -13.10
N ASN A 78 -2.36 -11.12 -12.75
CA ASN A 78 -2.15 -12.08 -11.68
C ASN A 78 -1.52 -11.40 -10.47
N TRP A 79 -2.10 -11.64 -9.30
CA TRP A 79 -1.80 -10.94 -8.06
C TRP A 79 -1.53 -11.93 -6.94
N ILE A 80 -0.81 -11.48 -5.91
CA ILE A 80 -0.56 -12.22 -4.67
C ILE A 80 -0.79 -11.27 -3.49
N LEU A 81 -1.43 -11.76 -2.42
CA LEU A 81 -1.52 -11.05 -1.14
C LEU A 81 -0.46 -11.52 -0.16
N LYS A 82 0.10 -10.56 0.58
CA LYS A 82 1.03 -10.82 1.68
C LYS A 82 0.58 -10.11 2.93
N VAL A 83 0.41 -10.87 4.02
CA VAL A 83 -0.03 -10.37 5.33
C VAL A 83 1.09 -10.54 6.33
N TYR A 84 1.40 -9.48 7.06
CA TYR A 84 2.29 -9.52 8.21
C TYR A 84 1.45 -9.44 9.49
N PRO A 85 1.20 -10.57 10.17
CA PRO A 85 0.24 -10.63 11.27
C PRO A 85 0.64 -9.73 12.45
N ASN A 86 1.95 -9.56 12.68
CA ASN A 86 2.51 -8.68 13.71
C ASN A 86 3.08 -7.36 13.13
N GLY A 87 2.74 -7.04 11.88
CA GLY A 87 3.22 -5.84 11.20
C GLY A 87 4.63 -5.95 10.62
N VAL A 88 4.98 -4.98 9.79
CA VAL A 88 6.31 -4.81 9.19
C VAL A 88 6.76 -3.35 9.26
N GLY A 89 8.06 -3.09 9.24
CA GLY A 89 8.63 -1.75 9.27
C GLY A 89 8.15 -0.97 10.49
N SER A 90 7.56 0.21 10.26
CA SER A 90 7.06 1.10 11.32
C SER A 90 5.86 0.54 12.10
N ALA A 91 5.23 -0.53 11.60
CA ALA A 91 4.06 -1.17 12.22
C ALA A 91 4.41 -2.41 13.05
N THR A 92 5.67 -2.86 13.03
CA THR A 92 6.13 -4.05 13.76
C THR A 92 5.70 -4.00 15.23
N GLY A 93 5.02 -5.05 15.69
CA GLY A 93 4.50 -5.20 17.05
C GLY A 93 3.22 -4.41 17.36
N ASN A 94 2.73 -3.57 16.44
CA ASN A 94 1.67 -2.60 16.72
C ASN A 94 0.42 -2.78 15.85
N SER A 95 0.58 -3.09 14.56
CA SER A 95 -0.55 -3.20 13.63
C SER A 95 -0.29 -4.27 12.58
N LEU A 96 -1.34 -4.98 12.17
CA LEU A 96 -1.28 -5.90 11.03
C LEU A 96 -1.06 -5.11 9.74
N SER A 97 -0.16 -5.61 8.90
CA SER A 97 0.13 -5.03 7.57
C SER A 97 -0.37 -5.95 6.46
N LEU A 98 -0.82 -5.36 5.35
CA LEU A 98 -1.30 -6.08 4.16
C LEU A 98 -0.77 -5.43 2.89
N TYR A 99 -0.25 -6.25 1.98
CA TYR A 99 0.34 -5.83 0.71
C TYR A 99 -0.21 -6.65 -0.45
N LEU A 100 -0.25 -6.01 -1.61
CA LEU A 100 -0.55 -6.58 -2.92
C LEU A 100 0.74 -6.64 -3.73
N LEU A 101 0.99 -7.78 -4.37
CA LEU A 101 2.13 -8.03 -5.24
C LEU A 101 1.64 -8.41 -6.64
N SER A 102 2.38 -8.00 -7.67
CA SER A 102 2.18 -8.43 -9.05
C SER A 102 2.89 -9.75 -9.28
N ALA A 103 2.15 -10.84 -9.54
CA ALA A 103 2.75 -12.16 -9.78
C ALA A 103 3.52 -12.23 -11.11
N SER A 104 3.08 -11.44 -12.10
CA SER A 104 3.67 -11.38 -13.44
C SER A 104 4.82 -10.37 -13.56
N ASN A 105 5.18 -9.66 -12.48
CA ASN A 105 6.12 -8.52 -12.51
C ASN A 105 5.74 -7.43 -13.53
N GLN A 106 4.49 -7.40 -13.98
CA GLN A 106 3.99 -6.32 -14.82
C GLN A 106 4.06 -5.02 -14.04
N LYS A 107 4.84 -4.07 -14.58
CA LYS A 107 4.93 -2.72 -14.04
C LYS A 107 3.64 -1.99 -14.40
N GLY A 108 3.01 -1.42 -13.40
CA GLY A 108 1.81 -0.63 -13.61
C GLY A 108 1.32 -0.05 -12.30
N TYR A 109 0.71 1.12 -12.39
CA TYR A 109 0.04 1.72 -11.27
C TYR A 109 -1.25 0.95 -10.99
N VAL A 110 -1.58 0.74 -9.73
CA VAL A 110 -2.77 0.01 -9.29
C VAL A 110 -3.47 0.82 -8.22
N LYS A 111 -4.80 0.89 -8.29
CA LYS A 111 -5.66 1.31 -7.19
C LYS A 111 -6.41 0.09 -6.69
N ALA A 112 -6.35 -0.16 -5.39
CA ALA A 112 -7.05 -1.25 -4.75
C ALA A 112 -7.65 -0.79 -3.43
N LYS A 113 -8.61 -1.55 -2.93
CA LYS A 113 -9.21 -1.36 -1.61
C LYS A 113 -9.05 -2.62 -0.80
N PHE A 114 -8.43 -2.49 0.35
CA PHE A 114 -8.16 -3.58 1.28
C PHE A 114 -9.16 -3.53 2.41
N ARG A 115 -9.72 -4.69 2.77
CA ARG A 115 -10.62 -4.83 3.91
C ARG A 115 -10.21 -5.98 4.82
N VAL A 116 -10.30 -5.75 6.12
CA VAL A 116 -10.38 -6.82 7.12
C VAL A 116 -11.86 -6.99 7.47
N ILE A 117 -12.38 -8.18 7.18
CA ILE A 117 -13.81 -8.45 7.32
C ILE A 117 -14.15 -8.67 8.79
N ASN A 118 -15.13 -7.90 9.27
CA ASN A 118 -15.73 -8.14 10.56
C ASN A 118 -16.67 -9.35 10.46
N GLN A 119 -16.52 -10.29 11.38
CA GLN A 119 -17.27 -11.54 11.39
C GLN A 119 -18.44 -11.51 12.39
N THR A 120 -18.72 -10.34 12.96
CA THR A 120 -19.92 -10.03 13.75
C THR A 120 -20.71 -8.90 13.08
N PRO A 121 -21.93 -8.55 13.55
CA PRO A 121 -22.75 -7.48 12.98
C PRO A 121 -22.18 -6.07 13.22
N SER A 122 -20.99 -5.78 12.69
CA SER A 122 -20.28 -4.52 12.80
C SER A 122 -19.50 -4.23 11.51
N ASN A 123 -18.89 -3.05 11.44
CA ASN A 123 -18.21 -2.58 10.23
C ASN A 123 -16.85 -3.26 10.03
N ASN A 124 -16.52 -3.46 8.75
CA ASN A 124 -15.18 -3.84 8.32
C ASN A 124 -14.19 -2.70 8.58
N VAL A 125 -12.90 -3.03 8.68
CA VAL A 125 -11.83 -2.04 8.51
C VAL A 125 -11.48 -1.99 7.03
N GLU A 126 -11.45 -0.80 6.44
CA GLU A 126 -11.07 -0.63 5.04
C GLU A 126 -10.03 0.47 4.82
N LYS A 127 -9.17 0.28 3.81
CA LYS A 127 -8.23 1.29 3.31
C LYS A 127 -8.06 1.16 1.81
N GLN A 128 -8.18 2.29 1.11
CA GLN A 128 -7.76 2.38 -0.28
C GLN A 128 -6.25 2.57 -0.36
N VAL A 129 -5.60 1.87 -1.29
CA VAL A 129 -4.18 1.96 -1.58
C VAL A 129 -3.97 2.21 -3.05
N GLU A 130 -2.90 2.93 -3.37
CA GLU A 130 -2.52 3.18 -4.76
C GLU A 130 -1.01 3.29 -4.90
N GLY A 131 -0.44 2.65 -5.92
CA GLY A 131 1.01 2.61 -6.14
C GLY A 131 1.43 1.62 -7.23
N TRP A 132 2.72 1.26 -7.26
CA TRP A 132 3.29 0.35 -8.26
C TRP A 132 3.74 -0.95 -7.59
N PRO A 133 2.90 -2.01 -7.58
CA PRO A 133 3.26 -3.28 -6.95
C PRO A 133 4.45 -3.93 -7.65
N ASN A 134 5.60 -3.91 -7.01
CA ASN A 134 6.81 -4.59 -7.49
C ASN A 134 6.98 -5.90 -6.69
N ALA A 135 7.11 -7.04 -7.38
CA ALA A 135 7.34 -8.31 -6.67
C ALA A 135 8.76 -8.42 -6.09
N GLN A 136 9.72 -7.63 -6.58
CA GLN A 136 11.09 -7.59 -6.05
C GLN A 136 11.21 -6.78 -4.75
N GLU A 137 10.27 -5.86 -4.47
CA GLU A 137 10.32 -4.95 -3.32
C GLU A 137 9.02 -5.05 -2.50
N ASN A 138 8.82 -6.14 -1.75
CA ASN A 138 7.71 -6.38 -0.79
C ASN A 138 6.25 -6.08 -1.25
N GLY A 139 6.01 -5.71 -2.50
CA GLY A 139 4.71 -5.25 -2.99
C GLY A 139 4.38 -3.81 -2.59
N TRP A 140 3.11 -3.44 -2.77
CA TRP A 140 2.55 -2.15 -2.34
C TRP A 140 1.33 -2.36 -1.44
N GLY A 141 1.18 -1.56 -0.39
CA GLY A 141 0.12 -1.81 0.59
C GLY A 141 0.06 -0.86 1.77
N VAL A 142 -0.38 -1.38 2.91
CA VAL A 142 -0.56 -0.62 4.15
C VAL A 142 0.21 -1.28 5.29
N ASP A 143 1.16 -0.54 5.87
CA ASP A 143 1.86 -0.92 7.09
C ASP A 143 0.89 -1.06 8.28
N LYS A 144 0.02 -0.07 8.49
CA LYS A 144 -0.90 -0.02 9.64
C LYS A 144 -2.34 -0.18 9.19
N LEU A 145 -2.79 -1.41 8.92
CA LEU A 145 -4.17 -1.67 8.48
C LEU A 145 -5.13 -1.68 9.67
N ILE A 146 -4.87 -2.56 10.64
CA ILE A 146 -5.66 -2.69 11.87
C ILE A 146 -4.72 -2.81 13.08
N PRO A 147 -4.93 -2.08 14.19
CA PRO A 147 -4.15 -2.23 15.41
C PRO A 147 -4.22 -3.65 15.96
N LEU A 148 -3.11 -4.17 16.50
CA LEU A 148 -3.12 -5.51 17.12
C LEU A 148 -4.01 -5.56 18.36
N THR A 149 -4.22 -4.43 19.04
CA THR A 149 -5.17 -4.31 20.16
C THR A 149 -6.59 -4.64 19.70
N ASP A 150 -7.03 -4.03 18.60
CA ASP A 150 -8.37 -4.21 18.05
C ASP A 150 -8.54 -5.59 17.40
N LEU A 151 -7.47 -6.11 16.79
CA LEU A 151 -7.48 -7.44 16.20
C LEU A 151 -7.59 -8.55 17.26
N LYS A 152 -6.95 -8.37 18.42
CA LYS A 152 -6.96 -9.34 19.54
C LYS A 152 -8.18 -9.19 20.44
N ASP A 153 -8.85 -8.04 20.41
CA ASP A 153 -10.09 -7.84 21.13
C ASP A 153 -11.22 -8.64 20.47
N THR A 154 -11.56 -9.77 21.08
CA THR A 154 -12.63 -10.67 20.59
C THR A 154 -13.99 -9.99 20.44
N SER A 155 -14.25 -8.90 21.18
CA SER A 155 -15.51 -8.14 21.04
C SER A 155 -15.60 -7.37 19.73
N LYS A 156 -14.47 -7.10 19.07
CA LYS A 156 -14.40 -6.39 17.79
C LYS A 156 -14.73 -7.27 16.58
N GLY A 157 -14.65 -8.59 16.71
CA GLY A 157 -15.14 -9.54 15.71
C GLY A 157 -14.25 -9.79 14.49
N PHE A 158 -13.01 -9.29 14.46
CA PHE A 158 -12.11 -9.47 13.31
C PHE A 158 -11.45 -10.85 13.24
N LEU A 159 -11.09 -11.42 14.40
CA LEU A 159 -10.53 -12.77 14.54
C LEU A 159 -11.53 -13.65 15.29
N VAL A 160 -12.18 -14.58 14.59
CA VAL A 160 -13.20 -15.47 15.15
C VAL A 160 -12.82 -16.92 14.87
N ASN A 161 -12.83 -17.76 15.91
CA ASN A 161 -12.42 -19.17 15.83
C ASN A 161 -11.03 -19.36 15.20
N ASP A 162 -10.11 -18.44 15.51
CA ASP A 162 -8.76 -18.37 14.95
C ASP A 162 -8.71 -18.30 13.41
N VAL A 163 -9.75 -17.70 12.82
CA VAL A 163 -9.84 -17.40 11.39
C VAL A 163 -9.95 -15.90 11.22
N ILE A 164 -9.10 -15.34 10.36
CA ILE A 164 -9.20 -13.96 9.87
C ILE A 164 -9.60 -13.97 8.40
N ARG A 165 -10.34 -12.95 7.97
CA ARG A 165 -10.84 -12.81 6.60
C ARG A 165 -10.45 -11.46 6.04
N PHE A 166 -9.94 -11.48 4.82
CA PHE A 166 -9.58 -10.32 4.04
C PHE A 166 -10.40 -10.28 2.76
N GLU A 167 -10.70 -9.07 2.32
CA GLU A 167 -11.21 -8.81 0.98
C GLU A 167 -10.31 -7.77 0.33
N VAL A 168 -9.97 -7.99 -0.94
CA VAL A 168 -9.23 -7.03 -1.75
C VAL A 168 -9.98 -6.80 -3.05
N GLU A 169 -10.29 -5.53 -3.31
CA GLU A 169 -11.00 -5.08 -4.50
C GLU A 169 -10.02 -4.28 -5.38
N ILE A 170 -9.71 -4.77 -6.58
CA ILE A 170 -8.93 -4.03 -7.58
C ILE A 170 -9.87 -3.03 -8.25
N LEU A 171 -9.57 -1.75 -8.09
CA LEU A 171 -10.40 -0.64 -8.57
C LEU A 171 -9.96 -0.16 -9.95
N ALA A 172 -8.64 -0.11 -10.17
CA ALA A 172 -8.08 0.33 -11.42
C ALA A 172 -6.62 -0.13 -11.57
N PHE A 173 -6.14 -0.20 -12.80
CA PHE A 173 -4.71 -0.23 -13.07
C PHE A 173 -4.36 0.48 -14.38
N SER A 174 -3.12 0.98 -14.49
CA SER A 174 -2.64 1.60 -15.73
C SER A 174 -2.61 0.57 -16.85
N ARG A 175 -3.16 0.91 -18.02
CA ARG A 175 -2.99 0.10 -19.23
C ARG A 175 -1.51 0.12 -19.63
N THR A 176 -1.06 -1.01 -20.14
CA THR A 176 0.28 -1.19 -20.74
C THR A 176 0.13 -1.21 -22.24
#